data_AF-A0A0B0HCK0-F1
#
_entry.id   AF-A0A0B0HCK0-F1
#
_cell.length_a   1.000
_cell.length_b   1.000
_cell.length_c   1.000
_cell.angle_alpha   90.00
_cell.angle_beta   90.00
_cell.angle_gamma   90.00
#
_symmetry.space_group_name_H-M   'P 1'
#
loop_
_entity.id
_entity.type
_entity.pdbx_description
1 polymer ?
#
loop_
_entity_poly.entity_id
_entity_poly.type
_entity_poly.pdbx_seq_one_letter_code
_entity_poly.pdbx_strand_id
1 'polypeptide(L)' 'MEHFSKDVVSGNKYKLSPLILEFLVDWWTNHILEEDMKFKPFFQEKGIS' A
#
# COMPACT_ATOMS: atom_id res chain seq x y z
N MET A 1 23.71 0.51 6.17
CA MET A 1 22.96 1.27 5.15
C MET A 1 22.71 0.31 4.00
N GLU A 2 21.53 -0.28 3.91
CA GLU A 2 21.23 -1.33 2.93
C GLU A 2 21.29 -0.77 1.51
N HIS A 3 22.13 -1.37 0.67
CA HIS A 3 22.29 -0.99 -0.72
C HIS A 3 21.20 -1.69 -1.53
N PHE A 4 20.07 -1.01 -1.76
CA PHE A 4 19.06 -1.51 -2.68
C PHE A 4 19.66 -1.64 -4.09
N SER A 5 19.52 -2.81 -4.71
CA SER A 5 20.03 -3.06 -6.07
C SER A 5 19.49 -2.01 -7.04
N LYS A 6 20.35 -1.52 -7.94
CA LYS A 6 20.00 -0.55 -9.01
C LYS A 6 18.81 -1.01 -9.85
N ASP A 7 18.56 -2.31 -9.92
CA ASP A 7 17.44 -2.92 -10.65
C ASP A 7 16.08 -2.71 -9.96
N VAL A 8 16.08 -2.59 -8.62
CA VAL A 8 14.89 -2.24 -7.84
C VAL A 8 14.60 -0.76 -8.01
N VAL A 9 15.64 0.08 -7.97
CA VAL A 9 15.51 1.53 -8.16
C VAL A 9 15.01 1.90 -9.57
N SER A 10 15.42 1.13 -10.59
CA SER A 10 15.00 1.35 -11.98
C SER A 10 13.63 0.73 -12.33
N GLY A 11 13.00 -0.02 -11.44
CA GLY A 11 11.72 -0.70 -11.68
C GLY A 11 11.75 -1.80 -12.76
N ASN A 12 12.92 -2.11 -13.32
CA ASN A 12 13.07 -3.06 -14.41
C ASN A 12 13.11 -4.52 -13.96
N LYS A 13 13.37 -4.80 -12.69
CA LYS A 13 13.49 -6.18 -12.19
C LYS A 13 12.16 -6.94 -12.17
N TYR A 14 11.05 -6.23 -11.96
CA TYR A 14 9.71 -6.80 -11.90
C TYR A 14 8.70 -5.80 -12.48
N LYS A 15 8.61 -5.71 -13.82
CA LYS A 15 7.48 -5.01 -14.44
C LYS A 15 6.21 -5.80 -14.13
N LEU A 16 5.46 -5.35 -13.14
CA LEU A 16 4.11 -5.84 -12.89
C LEU A 16 3.26 -5.55 -14.12
N SER A 17 2.36 -6.48 -14.45
CA SER A 17 1.42 -6.20 -15.52
C SER A 17 0.51 -5.03 -15.11
N PRO A 18 0.10 -4.17 -16.05
CA PRO A 18 -0.84 -3.10 -15.76
C PRO A 18 -2.11 -3.59 -15.05
N LEU A 19 -2.60 -4.77 -15.43
CA LEU A 19 -3.77 -5.40 -14.80
C LEU A 19 -3.56 -5.71 -13.31
N ILE A 20 -2.38 -6.17 -12.93
CA ILE A 20 -2.07 -6.42 -11.52
C ILE A 20 -1.99 -5.09 -10.76
N LEU A 21 -1.42 -4.05 -11.37
CA LEU A 21 -1.36 -2.72 -10.74
C LEU A 21 -2.76 -2.14 -10.53
N GLU A 22 -3.64 -2.24 -11.54
CA GLU A 22 -5.05 -1.83 -11.42
C GLU A 22 -5.76 -2.58 -10.30
N PHE A 23 -5.62 -3.91 -10.27
CA PHE A 23 -6.19 -4.73 -9.20
C PHE A 23 -5.67 -4.31 -7.81
N LEU A 24 -4.37 -4.07 -7.67
CA LEU A 24 -3.77 -3.67 -6.40
C LEU A 24 -4.25 -2.29 -5.95
N VAL A 25 -4.40 -1.34 -6.88
CA VAL A 25 -4.94 0.00 -6.58
C VAL A 25 -6.39 -0.10 -6.10
N ASP A 26 -7.23 -0.86 -6.80
CA ASP A 26 -8.63 -1.03 -6.44
C ASP A 26 -8.75 -1.76 -5.10
N TRP A 27 -8.01 -2.85 -4.91
CA TRP A 27 -8.03 -3.60 -3.66
C TRP A 27 -7.56 -2.75 -2.47
N TRP A 28 -6.43 -2.06 -2.63
CA TRP A 28 -5.84 -1.24 -1.56
C TRP A 28 -6.76 -0.08 -1.16
N THR A 29 -7.33 0.61 -2.15
CA THR A 29 -8.25 1.73 -1.89
C THR A 29 -9.49 1.27 -1.14
N ASN A 30 -10.12 0.19 -1.60
CA ASN A 30 -11.30 -0.35 -0.93
C ASN A 30 -10.97 -0.87 0.47
N HIS A 31 -9.83 -1.55 0.64
CA HIS A 31 -9.42 -2.06 1.95
C HIS A 31 -9.23 -0.93 2.96
N ILE A 32 -8.56 0.17 2.58
CA ILE A 32 -8.40 1.32 3.47
C ILE A 32 -9.77 1.89 3.84
N LEU A 33 -10.61 2.17 2.85
CA LEU A 33 -11.87 2.88 3.08
C LEU A 33 -12.88 2.05 3.87
N GLU A 34 -12.93 0.74 3.64
CA GLU A 34 -13.94 -0.14 4.21
C GLU A 34 -13.44 -0.92 5.43
N GLU A 35 -12.17 -1.33 5.48
CA GLU A 35 -11.64 -2.13 6.58
C GLU A 35 -10.82 -1.29 7.56
N ASP A 36 -9.79 -0.57 7.09
CA ASP A 36 -8.89 0.15 8.00
C ASP A 36 -9.61 1.29 8.74
N MET A 37 -10.51 1.99 8.04
CA MET A 37 -11.29 3.07 8.64
C MET A 37 -12.22 2.60 9.77
N LYS A 38 -12.54 1.30 9.88
CA LYS A 38 -13.28 0.75 11.03
C LYS A 38 -12.50 0.89 12.34
N PHE A 39 -11.17 0.95 12.28
CA PHE A 39 -10.31 1.12 13.46
C PHE A 39 -10.11 2.59 13.85
N LYS A 40 -10.53 3.53 13.01
CA LYS A 40 -10.39 4.97 13.29
C LYS A 40 -10.97 5.39 14.65
N PRO A 41 -12.20 4.97 15.06
CA PRO A 41 -12.73 5.32 16.38
C PRO A 41 -11.85 4.78 17.52
N PHE A 42 -11.36 3.53 17.39
CA PHE A 42 -10.47 2.93 18.39
C PHE A 42 -9.17 3.73 18.56
N PHE A 43 -8.56 4.20 17.47
CA PHE A 43 -7.34 5.02 17.55
C PHE A 43 -7.61 6.42 18.12
N GLN A 44 -8.74 7.03 17.75
CA GLN A 44 -9.15 8.33 18.28
C GLN A 44 -9.39 8.31 19.79
N GLU A 45 -10.02 7.24 20.31
CA GLU A 45 -10.19 7.03 21.76
C GLU A 45 -8.85 6.91 22.50
N LYS A 46 -7.79 6.46 21.82
CA LYS A 46 -6.43 6.35 22.36
C LYS A 46 -5.60 7.62 22.16
N GLY A 47 -6.19 8.68 21.58
CA GLY A 47 -5.50 9.94 21.29
C GLY A 47 -4.48 9.84 20.15
N ILE A 48 -4.61 8.83 19.28
CA ILE A 48 -3.78 8.64 18.10
C ILE A 48 -4.49 9.31 16.91
N SER A 49 -3.83 10.28 16.27
CA SER A 49 -4.37 11.10 15.16
C SER A 49 -3.65 10.86 13.85
#